data_AF-A0A0L0NR56-F1
#
_entry.id   AF-A0A0L0NR56-F1
#
_cell.length_a   1.000
_cell.length_b   1.000
_cell.length_c   1.000
_cell.angle_alpha   90.00
_cell.angle_beta   90.00
_cell.angle_gamma   90.00
#
_symmetry.space_group_name_H-M   'P 1'
#
loop_
_entity.id
_entity.type
_entity.pdbx_description
1 polymer ?
#
loop_
_entity_poly.entity_id
_entity_poly.type
_entity_poly.pdbx_seq_one_letter_code
_entity_poly.pdbx_strand_id
1 'polypeptide(L)'
;MPQIEELADLLRANGYNPSGIDSALGGYEIPAEEGHEYAFQFIVENQRGMKFFGIPCFNKKSLIPVLDPPQYTRIDGLRVTLSDEHIENYPLPDLGWKWGWDLWYVLMLNDVDEQGWMYLSIVFRKRSHWHGKYYFGNFVRRRLWVRLRVRALPKESEDGEGVAEGPEELLLELQLVIPSDSMERQAELSLETPGKQRVPIKLVATFA
;
A
#
# COMPACT_ATOMS: atom_id res chain seq x y z
N MET A 1 -18.35 6.98 -11.81
CA MET A 1 -17.47 6.21 -10.90
C MET A 1 -17.37 6.96 -9.58
N PRO A 2 -18.22 6.67 -8.59
CA PRO A 2 -18.29 7.41 -7.32
C PRO A 2 -16.96 7.41 -6.54
N GLN A 3 -16.08 6.44 -6.82
CA GLN A 3 -14.77 6.30 -6.18
C GLN A 3 -13.74 7.35 -6.61
N ILE A 4 -13.83 7.92 -7.84
CA ILE A 4 -12.83 8.89 -8.32
C ILE A 4 -13.08 10.28 -7.71
N GLU A 5 -14.33 10.68 -7.52
CA GLU A 5 -14.66 11.95 -6.86
C GLU A 5 -14.23 11.95 -5.39
N GLU A 6 -14.53 10.88 -4.66
CA GLU A 6 -14.07 10.69 -3.28
C GLU A 6 -12.56 10.69 -3.19
N LEU A 7 -11.88 9.98 -4.10
CA LEU A 7 -10.43 10.02 -4.22
C LEU A 7 -9.92 11.44 -4.49
N ALA A 8 -10.54 12.18 -5.41
CA ALA A 8 -10.16 13.54 -5.73
C ALA A 8 -10.32 14.47 -4.51
N ASP A 9 -11.36 14.28 -3.71
CA ASP A 9 -11.55 14.99 -2.44
C ASP A 9 -10.49 14.63 -1.40
N LEU A 10 -10.16 13.35 -1.25
CA LEU A 10 -9.09 12.90 -0.36
C LEU A 10 -7.73 13.46 -0.80
N LEU A 11 -7.46 13.49 -2.10
CA LEU A 11 -6.27 14.08 -2.68
C LEU A 11 -6.22 15.60 -2.41
N ARG A 12 -7.33 16.32 -2.63
CA ARG A 12 -7.47 17.75 -2.30
C ARG A 12 -7.22 18.02 -0.83
N ALA A 13 -7.84 17.23 0.06
CA ALA A 13 -7.67 17.34 1.51
C ALA A 13 -6.21 17.17 1.93
N ASN A 14 -5.48 16.34 1.21
CA ASN A 14 -4.06 16.12 1.42
C ASN A 14 -3.17 17.09 0.63
N GLY A 15 -3.70 18.05 -0.11
CA GLY A 15 -2.94 19.07 -0.84
C GLY A 15 -2.36 18.60 -2.18
N TYR A 16 -2.92 17.55 -2.76
CA TYR A 16 -2.69 17.20 -4.17
C TYR A 16 -3.71 17.94 -5.03
N ASN A 17 -3.32 18.33 -6.25
CA ASN A 17 -4.26 18.80 -7.26
C ASN A 17 -4.73 17.61 -8.10
N PRO A 18 -5.97 17.10 -7.92
CA PRO A 18 -6.46 15.94 -8.66
C PRO A 18 -6.89 16.28 -10.09
N SER A 19 -6.76 17.53 -10.55
CA SER A 19 -7.15 17.87 -11.92
C SER A 19 -6.36 17.01 -12.92
N GLY A 20 -7.09 16.43 -13.88
CA GLY A 20 -6.54 15.48 -14.85
C GLY A 20 -6.51 14.02 -14.37
N ILE A 21 -6.88 13.72 -13.12
CA ILE A 21 -6.91 12.33 -12.62
C ILE A 21 -7.91 11.47 -13.39
N ASP A 22 -9.08 12.01 -13.75
CA ASP A 22 -10.08 11.32 -14.57
C ASP A 22 -9.51 10.94 -15.93
N SER A 23 -8.69 11.80 -16.53
CA SER A 23 -8.04 11.51 -17.81
C SER A 23 -6.91 10.48 -17.63
N ALA A 24 -6.11 10.61 -16.57
CA ALA A 24 -4.98 9.72 -16.30
C ALA A 24 -5.42 8.29 -15.95
N LEU A 25 -6.52 8.14 -15.19
CA LEU A 25 -7.03 6.84 -14.75
C LEU A 25 -8.17 6.34 -15.64
N GLY A 26 -9.02 7.22 -16.17
CA GLY A 26 -10.16 6.84 -17.01
C GLY A 26 -9.79 6.54 -18.47
N GLY A 27 -8.62 7.00 -18.94
CA GLY A 27 -8.07 6.58 -20.23
C GLY A 27 -7.45 5.18 -20.22
N TYR A 28 -7.28 4.59 -19.03
CA TYR A 28 -6.87 3.19 -18.92
C TYR A 28 -8.11 2.32 -19.17
N GLU A 29 -8.14 1.63 -20.31
CA GLU A 29 -9.12 0.59 -20.58
C GLU A 29 -8.87 -0.56 -19.60
N ILE A 30 -9.56 -0.51 -18.47
CA ILE A 30 -9.64 -1.65 -17.57
C ILE A 30 -10.29 -2.76 -18.40
N PRO A 31 -9.62 -3.91 -18.62
CA PRO A 31 -10.24 -5.02 -19.33
C PRO A 31 -11.56 -5.30 -18.65
N ALA A 32 -12.67 -5.10 -19.37
CA ALA A 32 -13.99 -5.40 -18.87
C ALA A 32 -14.18 -6.92 -18.94
N GLU A 33 -13.37 -7.65 -18.19
CA GLU A 33 -13.61 -9.08 -17.97
C GLU A 33 -14.74 -9.19 -16.96
N GLU A 34 -15.88 -9.71 -17.41
CA GLU A 34 -16.98 -10.08 -16.53
C GLU A 34 -16.45 -10.96 -15.39
N GLY A 35 -16.78 -10.59 -14.15
CA GLY A 35 -16.32 -11.32 -12.98
C GLY A 35 -14.96 -10.87 -12.42
N HIS A 36 -14.48 -9.66 -12.73
CA HIS A 36 -13.34 -9.07 -12.02
C HIS A 36 -13.65 -7.69 -11.43
N GLU A 37 -13.17 -7.47 -10.21
CA GLU A 37 -13.16 -6.19 -9.52
C GLU A 37 -11.77 -5.55 -9.64
N TYR A 38 -11.74 -4.27 -9.97
CA TYR A 38 -10.52 -3.48 -10.13
C TYR A 38 -10.51 -2.36 -9.10
N ALA A 39 -9.36 -2.13 -8.48
CA ALA A 39 -9.16 -1.02 -7.56
C ALA A 39 -7.76 -0.43 -7.68
N PHE A 40 -7.64 0.88 -7.57
CA PHE A 40 -6.33 1.54 -7.50
C PHE A 40 -5.86 1.60 -6.05
N GLN A 41 -4.59 1.27 -5.82
CA GLN A 41 -3.89 1.50 -4.58
C GLN A 41 -2.99 2.72 -4.74
N PHE A 42 -3.07 3.64 -3.77
CA PHE A 42 -2.25 4.84 -3.75
C PHE A 42 -1.40 4.93 -2.50
N ILE A 43 -0.16 5.38 -2.66
CA ILE A 43 0.81 5.56 -1.56
C ILE A 43 1.57 6.85 -1.76
N VAL A 44 1.71 7.63 -0.71
CA VAL A 44 2.51 8.84 -0.68
C VAL A 44 3.89 8.49 -0.12
N GLU A 45 4.93 8.81 -0.89
CA GLU A 45 6.32 8.77 -0.43
C GLU A 45 6.76 10.16 0.03
N ASN A 46 7.42 10.28 1.18
CA ASN A 46 7.92 11.52 1.74
C ASN A 46 9.44 11.46 1.96
N GLN A 47 10.14 12.58 1.75
CA GLN A 47 11.57 12.72 2.00
C GLN A 47 11.90 14.11 2.54
N ARG A 48 12.94 14.21 3.37
CA ARG A 48 13.52 15.50 3.81
C ARG A 48 14.86 15.73 3.14
N GLY A 49 15.20 16.99 2.86
CA GLY A 49 16.48 17.35 2.27
C GLY A 49 16.53 18.79 1.78
N MET A 50 17.50 19.09 0.93
CA MET A 50 17.61 20.39 0.24
C MET A 50 18.36 20.23 -1.07
N LYS A 51 18.25 21.21 -1.96
CA LYS A 51 19.03 21.25 -3.21
C LYS A 51 20.32 22.02 -2.96
N PHE A 52 21.47 21.39 -3.17
CA PHE A 52 22.79 22.01 -3.03
C PHE A 52 23.43 22.12 -4.42
N PHE A 53 23.68 23.35 -4.88
CA PHE A 53 24.19 23.64 -6.24
C PHE A 53 23.45 22.90 -7.37
N GLY A 54 22.13 22.79 -7.27
CA GLY A 54 21.33 22.12 -8.28
C GLY A 54 21.16 20.60 -8.07
N ILE A 55 21.86 20.00 -7.10
CA ILE A 55 21.77 18.56 -6.81
C ILE A 55 20.73 18.34 -5.70
N PRO A 56 19.66 17.56 -5.93
CA PRO A 56 18.63 17.30 -4.92
C PRO A 56 19.13 16.27 -3.88
N CYS A 57 19.59 16.73 -2.72
CA CYS A 57 20.05 15.90 -1.62
C CYS A 57 18.89 15.55 -0.67
N PHE A 58 17.91 14.80 -1.15
CA PHE A 58 16.76 14.35 -0.36
C PHE A 58 16.88 12.87 0.00
N ASN A 59 16.49 12.53 1.23
CA ASN A 59 16.58 11.18 1.74
C ASN A 59 15.46 10.89 2.74
N LYS A 60 14.92 9.66 2.71
CA LYS A 60 13.99 9.13 3.71
C LYS A 60 14.59 9.11 5.12
N LYS A 61 15.89 8.84 5.25
CA LYS A 61 16.59 8.77 6.54
C LYS A 61 16.75 10.12 7.23
N SER A 62 16.56 11.21 6.48
CA SER A 62 16.62 12.58 7.00
C SER A 62 15.29 13.06 7.57
N LEU A 63 14.21 12.25 7.48
CA LEU A 63 12.91 12.59 8.07
C LEU A 63 13.04 12.66 9.60
N ILE A 64 12.56 13.76 10.17
CA ILE A 64 12.54 13.99 11.61
C ILE A 64 11.25 13.38 12.17
N PRO A 65 11.34 12.40 13.09
CA PRO A 65 10.15 11.84 13.75
C PRO A 65 9.29 12.94 14.37
N VAL A 66 7.97 12.78 14.33
CA VAL A 66 6.95 13.73 14.84
C VAL A 66 6.79 15.02 14.02
N LEU A 67 7.87 15.59 13.49
CA LEU A 67 7.81 16.82 12.68
C LEU A 67 7.46 16.53 11.21
N ASP A 68 8.04 15.47 10.65
CA ASP A 68 7.85 15.12 9.25
C ASP A 68 6.87 13.94 9.09
N PRO A 69 6.14 13.86 7.97
CA PRO A 69 5.41 12.66 7.60
C PRO A 69 6.35 11.44 7.49
N PRO A 70 5.87 10.23 7.82
CA PRO A 70 6.59 8.98 7.57
C PRO A 70 7.04 8.82 6.12
N GLN A 71 8.08 8.02 5.85
CA GLN A 71 8.55 7.74 4.49
C GLN A 71 7.40 7.32 3.57
N TYR A 72 6.53 6.40 4.01
CA TYR A 72 5.33 6.04 3.27
C TYR A 72 4.10 6.29 4.12
N THR A 73 3.10 6.93 3.50
CA THR A 73 1.77 7.11 4.07
C THR A 73 0.72 6.72 3.05
N ARG A 74 -0.45 6.33 3.52
CA ARG A 74 -1.65 6.28 2.69
C ARG A 74 -2.14 7.71 2.39
N ILE A 75 -3.09 7.83 1.45
CA ILE A 75 -3.72 9.12 1.16
C ILE A 75 -4.44 9.67 2.41
N ASP A 76 -4.99 8.81 3.27
CA ASP A 76 -5.61 9.21 4.54
C ASP A 76 -4.62 9.74 5.59
N GLY A 77 -3.30 9.74 5.30
CA GLY A 77 -2.24 10.18 6.20
C GLY A 77 -1.74 9.11 7.17
N LEU A 78 -2.31 7.90 7.15
CA LEU A 78 -1.85 6.79 7.99
C LEU A 78 -0.47 6.30 7.54
N ARG A 79 0.39 6.01 8.53
CA ARG A 79 1.71 5.44 8.30
C ARG A 79 1.60 4.07 7.63
N VAL A 80 2.47 3.84 6.66
CA VAL A 80 2.69 2.52 6.06
C VAL A 80 4.09 2.06 6.43
N THR A 81 4.18 0.84 6.97
CA THR A 81 5.45 0.18 7.29
C THR A 81 5.64 -0.94 6.28
N LEU A 82 6.78 -0.94 5.58
CA LEU A 82 7.12 -1.91 4.55
C LEU A 82 8.34 -2.73 4.97
N SER A 83 8.38 -4.01 4.59
CA SER A 83 9.62 -4.78 4.71
C SER A 83 10.68 -4.16 3.81
N ASP A 84 11.91 -4.10 4.32
CA ASP A 84 13.08 -3.49 3.65
C ASP A 84 12.89 -2.04 3.18
N GLU A 85 11.82 -1.36 3.61
CA GLU A 85 11.49 0.02 3.26
C GLU A 85 11.39 0.28 1.74
N HIS A 86 11.04 -0.75 0.95
CA HIS A 86 10.80 -0.67 -0.49
C HIS A 86 9.31 -0.72 -0.82
N ILE A 87 8.86 0.13 -1.75
CA ILE A 87 7.44 0.21 -2.14
C ILE A 87 6.92 -1.07 -2.80
N GLU A 88 7.81 -1.83 -3.43
CA GLU A 88 7.50 -3.11 -4.06
C GLU A 88 6.95 -4.14 -3.06
N ASN A 89 7.35 -4.02 -1.80
CA ASN A 89 6.92 -4.89 -0.70
C ASN A 89 5.57 -4.46 -0.07
N TYR A 90 4.83 -3.56 -0.71
CA TYR A 90 3.51 -3.17 -0.22
C TYR A 90 2.54 -4.37 -0.26
N PRO A 91 1.91 -4.74 0.88
CA PRO A 91 1.05 -5.91 0.93
C PRO A 91 -0.30 -5.64 0.26
N LEU A 92 -0.88 -6.70 -0.32
CA LEU A 92 -2.27 -6.67 -0.75
C LEU A 92 -3.20 -6.76 0.48
N PRO A 93 -4.44 -6.23 0.41
CA PRO A 93 -5.33 -6.21 1.57
C PRO A 93 -5.76 -7.60 2.05
N ASP A 94 -5.92 -8.55 1.14
CA ASP A 94 -6.28 -9.94 1.40
C ASP A 94 -5.79 -10.85 0.25
N LEU A 95 -5.97 -12.17 0.39
CA LEU A 95 -5.53 -13.19 -0.58
C LEU A 95 -6.35 -13.21 -1.88
N GLY A 96 -7.51 -12.56 -1.91
CA GLY A 96 -8.35 -12.49 -3.11
C GLY A 96 -7.86 -11.43 -4.11
N TRP A 97 -7.01 -10.50 -3.66
CA TRP A 97 -6.40 -9.53 -4.55
C TRP A 97 -5.11 -10.06 -5.17
N LYS A 98 -4.85 -9.61 -6.39
CA LYS A 98 -3.56 -9.71 -7.10
C LYS A 98 -3.21 -8.35 -7.69
N TRP A 99 -1.93 -8.10 -7.92
CA TRP A 99 -1.54 -6.90 -8.67
C TRP A 99 -1.93 -7.05 -10.13
N GLY A 100 -2.65 -6.06 -10.68
CA GLY A 100 -2.98 -5.99 -12.11
C GLY A 100 -1.89 -5.32 -12.93
N TRP A 101 -1.06 -4.47 -12.29
CA TRP A 101 0.13 -3.89 -12.89
C TRP A 101 1.40 -4.49 -12.29
N ASP A 102 2.42 -4.69 -13.13
CA ASP A 102 3.71 -5.27 -12.72
C ASP A 102 4.49 -4.36 -11.77
N LEU A 103 4.37 -3.05 -11.95
CA LEU A 103 5.13 -2.04 -11.23
C LEU A 103 4.22 -0.99 -10.59
N TRP A 104 4.81 -0.27 -9.64
CA TRP A 104 4.26 0.99 -9.15
C TRP A 104 4.58 2.11 -10.15
N TYR A 105 3.61 2.98 -10.39
CA TYR A 105 3.78 4.14 -11.24
C TYR A 105 3.70 5.42 -10.41
N VAL A 106 4.47 6.41 -10.83
CA VAL A 106 4.41 7.75 -10.24
C VAL A 106 3.27 8.51 -10.92
N LEU A 107 2.37 9.07 -10.12
CA LEU A 107 1.25 9.84 -10.65
C LEU A 107 1.67 11.29 -10.90
N MET A 108 1.79 11.65 -12.18
CA MET A 108 2.27 12.96 -12.63
C MET A 108 1.13 14.00 -12.74
N LEU A 109 0.44 14.29 -11.63
CA LEU A 109 -0.68 15.22 -11.64
C LEU A 109 -0.21 16.68 -11.59
N ASN A 110 -0.47 17.41 -12.68
CA ASN A 110 -0.33 18.86 -12.83
C ASN A 110 0.96 19.48 -12.27
N ASP A 111 0.98 19.83 -10.98
CA ASP A 111 2.05 20.60 -10.36
C ASP A 111 3.03 19.70 -9.61
N VAL A 112 3.79 18.93 -10.38
CA VAL A 112 4.89 18.07 -9.92
C VAL A 112 6.16 18.37 -10.73
N ASP A 113 7.33 18.05 -10.18
CA ASP A 113 8.58 18.10 -10.94
C ASP A 113 8.69 16.95 -11.96
N GLU A 114 9.78 16.93 -12.72
CA GLU A 114 10.10 15.90 -13.73
C GLU A 114 10.15 14.46 -13.19
N GLN A 115 10.29 14.29 -11.86
CA GLN A 115 10.36 13.01 -11.17
C GLN A 115 9.11 12.72 -10.33
N GLY A 116 8.08 13.58 -10.42
CA GLY A 116 6.81 13.47 -9.72
C GLY A 116 6.83 13.96 -8.27
N TRP A 117 7.82 14.76 -7.88
CA TRP A 117 7.88 15.35 -6.54
C TRP A 117 7.12 16.66 -6.46
N MET A 118 6.51 16.88 -5.29
CA MET A 118 6.07 18.19 -4.83
C MET A 118 6.82 18.58 -3.57
N TYR A 119 7.01 19.88 -3.42
CA TYR A 119 7.74 20.50 -2.34
C TYR A 119 6.80 21.23 -1.40
N LEU A 120 7.04 21.07 -0.10
CA LEU A 120 6.29 21.77 0.92
C LEU A 120 6.76 23.22 1.02
N SER A 121 5.85 24.15 0.78
CA SER A 121 6.00 25.56 1.11
C SER A 121 5.33 25.87 2.43
N ILE A 122 6.13 26.33 3.40
CA ILE A 122 5.64 26.80 4.68
C ILE A 122 5.48 28.31 4.58
N VAL A 123 4.25 28.78 4.38
CA VAL A 123 3.93 30.20 4.49
C VAL A 123 3.68 30.52 5.97
N PHE A 124 4.53 31.37 6.55
CA PHE A 124 4.50 31.74 7.96
C PHE A 124 3.06 32.04 8.42
N ARG A 125 2.55 31.26 9.39
CA ARG A 125 1.23 31.38 10.04
C ARG A 125 -0.04 31.04 9.23
N LYS A 126 0.01 30.64 7.96
CA LYS A 126 -1.19 30.18 7.23
C LYS A 126 -0.85 29.10 6.19
N ARG A 127 -1.41 27.90 6.42
CA ARG A 127 -1.52 26.71 5.54
C ARG A 127 -0.25 26.30 4.77
N SER A 128 0.15 25.06 4.98
CA SER A 128 1.08 24.35 4.11
C SER A 128 0.51 24.24 2.69
N HIS A 129 1.31 24.56 1.68
CA HIS A 129 0.98 24.40 0.27
C HIS A 129 2.03 23.52 -0.39
N TRP A 130 1.61 22.68 -1.34
CA TRP A 130 2.50 21.80 -2.10
C TRP A 130 2.55 22.25 -3.55
N HIS A 131 3.74 22.27 -4.13
CA HIS A 131 3.94 22.65 -5.54
C HIS A 131 5.12 21.91 -6.17
N GLY A 132 5.17 21.78 -7.48
CA GLY A 132 6.19 21.00 -8.20
C GLY A 132 7.54 21.69 -8.30
N LYS A 133 7.58 23.03 -8.30
CA LYS A 133 8.84 23.78 -8.44
C LYS A 133 9.61 23.88 -7.11
N TYR A 134 10.88 23.48 -7.08
CA TYR A 134 11.72 23.68 -5.89
C TYR A 134 12.05 25.16 -5.65
N TYR A 135 11.91 25.61 -4.40
CA TYR A 135 12.46 26.87 -3.89
C TYR A 135 13.38 26.63 -2.69
N PHE A 136 14.34 27.55 -2.49
CA PHE A 136 15.20 27.50 -1.32
C PHE A 136 14.35 27.57 -0.03
N GLY A 137 14.65 26.70 0.93
CA GLY A 137 13.85 26.53 2.15
C GLY A 137 12.77 25.45 2.05
N ASN A 138 12.55 24.83 0.89
CA ASN A 138 11.71 23.64 0.79
C ASN A 138 12.46 22.40 1.31
N PHE A 139 12.26 22.09 2.58
CA PHE A 139 12.99 20.99 3.23
C PHE A 139 12.30 19.63 3.12
N VAL A 140 11.02 19.61 2.81
CA VAL A 140 10.21 18.39 2.72
C VAL A 140 9.65 18.29 1.32
N ARG A 141 9.72 17.10 0.74
CA ARG A 141 9.09 16.76 -0.53
C ARG A 141 8.28 15.48 -0.41
N ARG A 142 7.30 15.32 -1.29
CA ARG A 142 6.49 14.11 -1.37
C ARG A 142 6.13 13.75 -2.81
N ARG A 143 5.76 12.50 -3.03
CA ARG A 143 5.40 11.95 -4.34
C ARG A 143 4.29 10.93 -4.20
N LEU A 144 3.37 10.89 -5.15
CA LEU A 144 2.26 9.95 -5.16
C LEU A 144 2.56 8.78 -6.10
N TRP A 145 2.46 7.58 -5.55
CA TRP A 145 2.55 6.32 -6.25
C TRP A 145 1.16 5.71 -6.41
N VAL A 146 0.94 5.05 -7.54
CA VAL A 146 -0.30 4.34 -7.86
C VAL A 146 0.02 2.95 -8.41
N ARG A 147 -0.81 1.97 -8.05
CA ARG A 147 -0.77 0.62 -8.64
C ARG A 147 -2.16 0.03 -8.72
N LEU A 148 -2.46 -0.64 -9.83
CA LEU A 148 -3.73 -1.34 -10.03
C LEU A 148 -3.69 -2.72 -9.36
N ARG A 149 -4.75 -3.05 -8.63
CA ARG A 149 -5.03 -4.40 -8.11
C ARG A 149 -6.35 -4.92 -8.68
N VAL A 150 -6.43 -6.23 -8.82
CA VAL A 150 -7.53 -7.01 -9.40
C VAL A 150 -7.94 -8.11 -8.45
N ARG A 151 -9.23 -8.39 -8.39
CA ARG A 151 -9.81 -9.55 -7.69
C ARG A 151 -10.85 -10.22 -8.57
N ALA A 152 -10.88 -11.53 -8.61
CA ALA A 152 -11.98 -12.26 -9.24
C ALA A 152 -13.22 -12.21 -8.34
N LEU A 153 -14.36 -11.89 -8.93
CA LEU A 153 -15.66 -11.99 -8.29
C LEU A 153 -16.15 -13.44 -8.39
N PRO A 154 -16.81 -13.97 -7.34
CA PRO A 154 -17.51 -15.24 -7.45
C PRO A 154 -18.52 -15.17 -8.59
N LYS A 155 -18.52 -16.16 -9.49
CA LYS A 155 -19.63 -16.32 -10.43
C LYS A 155 -20.86 -16.69 -9.59
N GLU A 156 -21.92 -15.90 -9.64
CA GLU A 156 -23.23 -16.39 -9.22
C GLU A 156 -23.58 -17.53 -10.16
N SER A 157 -23.47 -18.77 -9.67
CA SER A 157 -23.95 -19.93 -10.39
C SER A 157 -25.47 -19.81 -10.45
N GLU A 158 -26.02 -19.45 -11.62
CA GLU A 158 -27.38 -19.80 -12.01
C GLU A 158 -27.50 -21.31 -12.18
N ASP A 159 -27.23 -22.08 -11.13
CA ASP A 159 -27.52 -23.51 -11.05
C ASP A 159 -27.62 -23.85 -9.56
N GLY A 160 -28.86 -24.07 -9.11
CA GLY A 160 -29.08 -24.80 -7.86
C GLY A 160 -28.47 -26.21 -8.00
N GLU A 161 -27.99 -26.74 -6.87
CA GLU A 161 -27.35 -28.05 -6.70
C GLU A 161 -25.88 -28.16 -7.16
N GLY A 162 -24.99 -27.70 -6.29
CA GLY A 162 -23.58 -28.11 -6.26
C GLY A 162 -23.07 -28.10 -4.82
N VAL A 163 -22.75 -29.28 -4.29
CA VAL A 163 -22.28 -29.49 -2.92
C VAL A 163 -21.05 -28.64 -2.63
N ALA A 164 -21.06 -27.91 -1.52
CA ALA A 164 -19.94 -27.10 -1.07
C ALA A 164 -18.73 -27.99 -0.77
N GLU A 165 -17.72 -27.94 -1.64
CA GLU A 165 -16.37 -28.42 -1.31
C GLU A 165 -15.77 -27.46 -0.28
N GLY A 166 -15.79 -27.90 0.98
CA GLY A 166 -15.31 -27.14 2.12
C GLY A 166 -13.78 -27.10 2.21
N PRO A 167 -13.23 -26.30 3.14
CA PRO A 167 -11.79 -26.16 3.37
C PRO A 167 -11.08 -27.44 3.87
N GLU A 168 -11.78 -28.57 4.02
CA GLU A 168 -11.20 -29.85 4.42
C GLU A 168 -10.45 -30.56 3.28
N GLU A 169 -10.85 -30.38 2.01
CA GLU A 169 -10.16 -31.05 0.89
C GLU A 169 -8.76 -30.48 0.62
N LEU A 170 -8.59 -29.16 0.79
CA LEU A 170 -7.28 -28.50 0.71
C LEU A 170 -6.32 -28.96 1.81
N LEU A 171 -6.85 -29.37 2.98
CA LEU A 171 -6.04 -29.92 4.07
C LEU A 171 -5.59 -31.36 3.81
N LEU A 172 -6.38 -32.14 3.05
CA LEU A 172 -6.04 -33.51 2.65
C LEU A 172 -4.99 -33.53 1.52
N GLU A 173 -5.06 -32.62 0.55
CA GLU A 173 -4.02 -32.50 -0.49
C GLU A 173 -2.65 -32.12 0.11
N LEU A 174 -2.62 -31.21 1.09
CA LEU A 174 -1.39 -30.81 1.77
C LEU A 174 -0.74 -31.95 2.57
N GLN A 175 -1.52 -32.94 3.03
CA GLN A 175 -0.99 -34.11 3.75
C GLN A 175 -0.43 -35.19 2.82
N LEU A 176 -0.86 -35.25 1.56
CA LEU A 176 -0.39 -36.24 0.57
C LEU A 176 0.96 -35.88 -0.07
N VAL A 177 1.38 -34.61 0.01
CA VAL A 177 2.62 -34.12 -0.64
C VAL A 177 3.86 -34.26 0.26
N ILE A 178 3.70 -34.56 1.55
CA ILE A 178 4.83 -34.71 2.49
C ILE A 178 5.27 -36.18 2.53
N PRO A 179 6.51 -36.53 2.13
CA PRO A 179 7.01 -37.90 2.25
C PRO A 179 7.08 -38.33 3.73
N SER A 180 6.49 -39.49 4.03
CA SER A 180 6.41 -40.16 5.34
C SER A 180 7.72 -40.22 6.13
N ASP A 181 8.87 -40.15 5.45
CA ASP A 181 10.19 -40.32 6.04
C ASP A 181 10.72 -39.06 6.76
N SER A 182 10.01 -37.93 6.63
CA SER A 182 10.40 -36.65 7.25
C SER A 182 9.89 -36.50 8.68
N MET A 183 8.88 -37.29 9.07
CA MET A 183 8.18 -37.14 10.35
C MET A 183 8.89 -37.85 11.51
N GLU A 184 9.71 -38.88 11.24
CA GLU A 184 10.46 -39.60 12.28
C GLU A 184 11.69 -38.80 12.75
N ARG A 185 12.35 -38.05 11.86
CA ARG A 185 13.54 -37.25 12.21
C ARG A 185 13.25 -36.04 13.10
N GLN A 186 12.03 -35.51 13.08
CA GLN A 186 11.64 -34.41 13.96
C GLN A 186 11.16 -34.89 15.33
N ALA A 187 10.67 -36.12 15.45
CA ALA A 187 10.20 -36.68 16.73
C ALA A 187 11.36 -36.94 17.70
N GLU A 188 12.52 -37.40 17.20
CA GLU A 188 13.73 -37.61 18.03
C GLU A 188 14.36 -36.30 18.53
N LEU A 189 14.24 -35.21 17.76
CA LEU A 189 14.84 -33.92 18.13
C LEU A 189 14.01 -33.13 19.16
N SER A 190 12.73 -33.45 19.34
CA SER A 190 11.82 -32.76 20.26
C SER A 190 11.77 -33.31 21.69
N LEU A 191 12.50 -34.40 21.99
CA LEU A 191 12.54 -34.98 23.34
C LEU A 191 13.45 -34.23 24.32
N GLU A 192 14.20 -33.22 23.87
CA GLU A 192 15.00 -32.37 24.75
C GLU A 192 14.59 -30.90 24.66
N THR A 193 13.74 -30.43 25.58
CA THR A 193 13.87 -29.10 26.23
C THR A 193 12.86 -28.91 27.37
N PRO A 194 13.24 -28.21 28.47
CA PRO A 194 12.44 -28.15 29.68
C PRO A 194 11.30 -27.12 29.59
N GLY A 195 10.20 -27.43 30.28
CA GLY A 195 8.90 -26.78 30.18
C GLY A 195 8.89 -25.28 30.47
N LYS A 196 8.13 -24.54 29.65
CA LYS A 196 7.84 -23.12 29.84
C LYS A 196 6.33 -22.93 30.03
N GLN A 197 5.96 -22.49 31.23
CA GLN A 197 4.58 -22.31 31.69
C GLN A 197 3.89 -21.16 30.93
N ARG A 198 2.66 -21.39 30.47
CA ARG A 198 1.84 -20.38 29.78
C ARG A 198 1.06 -19.53 30.78
N VAL A 199 1.05 -18.22 30.57
CA VAL A 199 0.22 -17.24 31.30
C VAL A 199 -0.85 -16.69 30.34
N PRO A 200 -2.13 -16.55 30.75
CA PRO A 200 -3.21 -16.14 29.86
C PRO A 200 -3.20 -14.64 29.56
N ILE A 201 -3.41 -14.28 28.29
CA ILE A 201 -3.56 -12.89 27.83
C ILE A 201 -5.04 -12.48 27.99
N LYS A 202 -5.29 -11.45 28.81
CA LYS A 202 -6.60 -10.76 28.88
C LYS A 202 -6.71 -9.74 27.75
N LEU A 203 -7.90 -9.72 27.15
CA LEU A 203 -8.42 -8.73 26.20
C LEU A 203 -8.64 -7.37 26.90
N VAL A 204 -8.18 -6.27 26.28
CA VAL A 204 -8.57 -4.88 26.60
C VAL A 204 -8.63 -4.14 25.26
N ALA A 205 -9.82 -3.99 24.66
CA ALA A 205 -10.84 -2.96 24.87
C ALA A 205 -10.60 -1.68 24.05
N THR A 206 -11.51 -1.51 23.09
CA THR A 206 -12.12 -0.31 22.51
C THR A 206 -11.90 1.00 23.27
N PHE A 207 -11.59 2.09 22.56
CA PHE A 207 -12.08 3.47 22.79
C PHE A 207 -11.95 4.21 21.44
N ALA A 208 -13.03 4.75 20.88
CA ALA A 208 -13.65 6.06 21.16
C ALA A 208 -12.78 7.23 20.66
#